data_AF-A0A920DK61-F1
#
_entry.id   AF-A0A920DK61-F1
#
_cell.length_a   1.000
_cell.length_b   1.000
_cell.length_c   1.000
_cell.angle_alpha   90.00
_cell.angle_beta   90.00
_cell.angle_gamma   90.00
#
_symmetry.space_group_name_H-M   'P 1'
#
loop_
_entity.id
_entity.type
_entity.pdbx_description
1 polymer ?
#
loop_
_entity_poly.entity_id
_entity_poly.type
_entity_poly.pdbx_seq_one_letter_code
_entity_poly.pdbx_strand_id
1 'polypeptide(L)'
;MSAETIIIIVQMVAAFGVVVSVIYLGIQIHQQNEITKAQFGHSLTHRMYERYFNTSKDKEFSNFLSKDWAAGELDNADKWRVAVYVNALLVDIFDTYEKVEKGFVDETHLKMRMHMLKLGTMKAPIAQSTWKYWRGIKSKEFVEWFETEIYGDRATFKEGYQEEIIPNVRRD
;
A
#
# COMPACT_ATOMS: atom_id res chain seq x y z
N MET A 1 45.80 -23.05 43.05
CA MET A 1 44.83 -22.06 42.57
C MET A 1 43.69 -22.02 43.59
N SER A 2 43.38 -20.87 44.19
CA SER A 2 42.35 -20.78 45.23
C SER A 2 40.94 -20.76 44.61
N ALA A 3 39.92 -21.10 45.40
CA ALA A 3 38.53 -21.07 44.96
C ALA A 3 38.10 -19.68 44.46
N GLU A 4 38.61 -18.61 45.07
CA GLU A 4 38.37 -17.23 44.64
C GLU A 4 38.91 -16.96 43.23
N THR A 5 40.10 -17.47 42.89
CA THR A 5 40.65 -17.33 41.53
C THR A 5 39.75 -18.01 40.50
N ILE A 6 39.19 -19.18 40.83
CA ILE A 6 38.28 -19.92 39.95
C ILE A 6 36.98 -19.13 39.74
N ILE A 7 36.41 -18.59 40.82
CA ILE A 7 35.17 -17.81 40.76
C ILE A 7 35.34 -16.57 39.86
N ILE A 8 36.44 -15.83 40.01
CA ILE A 8 36.72 -14.64 39.19
C ILE A 8 36.83 -15.02 37.71
N ILE A 9 37.54 -16.12 37.37
CA ILE A 9 37.67 -16.59 35.99
C ILE A 9 36.29 -16.96 35.40
N VAL A 10 35.47 -17.70 36.16
CA VAL A 10 34.11 -18.06 35.72
C VAL A 10 33.25 -16.82 35.50
N GLN A 11 33.32 -15.84 36.40
CA GLN A 11 32.59 -14.58 36.26
C GLN A 11 33.07 -13.77 35.05
N MET A 12 34.37 -13.73 34.76
CA MET A 12 34.89 -13.08 33.56
C MET A 12 34.38 -13.75 32.28
N VAL A 13 34.39 -15.08 32.23
CA VAL A 13 33.86 -15.83 31.07
C VAL A 13 32.36 -15.61 30.93
N ALA A 14 31.60 -15.62 32.03
CA ALA A 14 30.17 -15.35 32.01
C ALA A 14 29.86 -13.93 31.53
N ALA A 15 30.57 -12.92 32.04
CA ALA A 15 30.43 -11.53 31.60
C ALA A 15 30.75 -11.36 30.12
N PHE A 16 31.80 -12.02 29.63
CA PHE A 16 32.13 -12.05 28.21
C PHE A 16 31.00 -12.69 27.38
N GLY A 17 30.44 -13.81 27.85
CA GLY A 17 29.29 -14.46 27.23
C GLY A 17 28.07 -13.54 27.12
N VAL A 18 27.80 -12.72 28.14
CA VAL A 18 26.72 -11.71 28.11
C VAL A 18 26.99 -10.65 27.04
N VAL A 19 28.21 -10.11 26.98
CA VAL A 19 28.59 -9.10 25.97
C VAL A 19 28.41 -9.64 24.56
N VAL A 20 28.91 -10.85 24.28
CA VAL A 20 28.76 -11.50 22.96
C VAL A 20 27.29 -11.74 22.63
N SER A 21 26.48 -12.16 23.61
CA SER A 21 25.04 -12.39 23.42
C SER A 21 24.30 -11.12 23.05
N VAL A 22 24.62 -9.98 23.68
CA VAL A 22 24.02 -8.68 23.33
C VAL A 22 24.38 -8.25 21.90
N ILE A 23 25.63 -8.44 21.49
CA ILE A 23 26.07 -8.14 20.11
C ILE A 23 25.30 -9.01 19.12
N TYR A 24 25.18 -10.31 19.38
CA TYR A 24 24.42 -11.23 18.53
C TYR A 24 22.94 -10.83 18.42
N LEU A 25 22.29 -10.49 19.55
CA LEU A 25 20.90 -10.01 19.55
C LEU A 25 20.74 -8.74 18.71
N GLY A 26 21.70 -7.80 18.80
CA GLY A 26 21.68 -6.59 17.96
C GLY A 26 21.73 -6.91 16.46
N ILE A 27 22.61 -7.84 16.06
CA ILE A 27 22.70 -8.31 14.67
C ILE A 27 21.40 -9.00 14.24
N GLN A 28 20.84 -9.86 15.10
CA GLN A 28 19.60 -10.58 14.83
C GLN A 28 18.41 -9.63 14.62
N ILE A 29 18.26 -8.60 15.47
CA ILE A 29 17.21 -7.58 15.33
C ILE A 29 17.37 -6.83 14.00
N HIS A 30 18.59 -6.46 13.63
CA HIS A 30 18.85 -5.79 12.37
C HIS A 30 18.44 -6.65 11.16
N GLN A 31 18.86 -7.92 11.14
CA GLN A 31 18.47 -8.87 10.09
C GLN A 31 16.96 -9.10 10.05
N GLN A 32 16.31 -9.23 11.21
CA GLN A 32 14.87 -9.42 11.30
C GLN A 32 14.09 -8.22 10.76
N ASN A 33 14.57 -7.00 11.00
CA ASN A 33 13.96 -5.79 10.44
C ASN A 33 14.06 -5.78 8.91
N GLU A 34 15.22 -6.13 8.34
CA GLU A 34 15.41 -6.19 6.89
C GLU A 34 14.55 -7.28 6.23
N ILE A 35 14.46 -8.47 6.83
CA ILE A 35 13.55 -9.53 6.38
C ILE A 35 12.10 -9.05 6.43
N THR A 36 11.70 -8.37 7.50
CA THR A 36 10.34 -7.87 7.69
C THR A 36 9.97 -6.85 6.62
N LYS A 37 10.86 -5.89 6.31
CA LYS A 37 10.68 -4.93 5.21
C LYS A 37 10.53 -5.64 3.87
N ALA A 38 11.41 -6.61 3.58
CA ALA A 38 11.34 -7.40 2.36
C ALA A 38 10.02 -8.18 2.24
N GLN A 39 9.53 -8.76 3.34
CA GLN A 39 8.25 -9.47 3.39
C GLN A 39 7.06 -8.53 3.14
N PHE A 40 7.06 -7.31 3.70
CA PHE A 40 6.03 -6.32 3.42
C PHE A 40 6.05 -5.88 1.96
N GLY A 41 7.22 -5.54 1.41
CA GLY A 41 7.38 -5.18 0.00
C GLY A 41 6.90 -6.31 -0.92
N HIS A 42 7.31 -7.55 -0.64
CA HIS A 42 6.88 -8.73 -1.38
C HIS A 42 5.36 -8.93 -1.32
N SER A 43 4.75 -8.83 -0.13
CA SER A 43 3.30 -8.95 0.04
C SER A 43 2.54 -7.88 -0.77
N LEU A 44 2.98 -6.62 -0.71
CA LEU A 44 2.37 -5.53 -1.48
C LEU A 44 2.48 -5.78 -2.99
N THR A 45 3.64 -6.22 -3.47
CA THR A 45 3.86 -6.54 -4.89
C THR A 45 3.00 -7.72 -5.32
N HIS A 46 2.93 -8.78 -4.50
CA HIS A 46 2.14 -9.97 -4.80
C HIS A 46 0.65 -9.66 -4.93
N ARG A 47 0.06 -8.87 -4.02
CA ARG A 47 -1.34 -8.42 -4.14
C ARG A 47 -1.61 -7.66 -5.44
N MET A 48 -0.64 -6.86 -5.88
CA MET A 48 -0.77 -6.09 -7.11
C MET A 48 -0.70 -7.00 -8.35
N TYR A 49 0.21 -7.97 -8.37
CA TYR A 49 0.26 -9.00 -9.41
C TYR A 49 -1.03 -9.81 -9.49
N GLU A 50 -1.54 -10.29 -8.34
CA GLU A 50 -2.81 -11.02 -8.28
C GLU A 50 -3.94 -10.19 -8.87
N ARG A 51 -4.06 -8.91 -8.50
CA ARG A 51 -5.09 -8.02 -9.06
C ARG A 51 -4.98 -7.90 -10.58
N TYR A 52 -3.78 -7.71 -11.12
CA TYR A 52 -3.57 -7.62 -12.57
C TYR A 52 -3.87 -8.93 -13.29
N PHE A 53 -3.37 -10.06 -12.78
CA PHE A 53 -3.62 -11.37 -13.40
C PHE A 53 -5.10 -11.74 -13.34
N ASN A 54 -5.76 -11.57 -12.20
CA ASN A 54 -7.18 -11.88 -12.04
C ASN A 54 -8.03 -10.99 -12.96
N THR A 55 -7.70 -9.71 -13.08
CA THR A 55 -8.36 -8.81 -14.05
C THR A 55 -8.14 -9.30 -15.48
N SER A 56 -6.91 -9.63 -15.86
CA SER A 56 -6.58 -10.03 -17.23
C SER A 56 -7.21 -11.36 -17.67
N LYS A 57 -7.45 -12.28 -16.73
CA LYS A 57 -8.00 -13.61 -16.99
C LYS A 57 -9.53 -13.64 -16.99
N ASP A 58 -10.15 -12.74 -16.22
CA ASP A 58 -11.60 -12.65 -16.10
C ASP A 58 -12.17 -11.59 -17.06
N LYS A 59 -12.77 -12.08 -18.16
CA LYS A 59 -13.39 -11.21 -19.17
C LYS A 59 -14.62 -10.47 -18.63
N GLU A 60 -15.40 -11.09 -17.74
CA GLU A 60 -16.58 -10.44 -17.16
C GLU A 60 -16.16 -9.28 -16.26
N PHE A 61 -15.15 -9.52 -15.42
CA PHE A 61 -14.60 -8.48 -14.56
C PHE A 61 -13.91 -7.37 -15.36
N SER A 62 -13.15 -7.72 -16.41
CA SER A 62 -12.58 -6.74 -17.34
C SER A 62 -13.64 -5.86 -18.01
N ASN A 63 -14.73 -6.46 -18.48
CA ASN A 63 -15.86 -5.73 -19.07
C ASN A 63 -16.56 -4.83 -18.05
N PHE A 64 -16.63 -5.24 -16.79
CA PHE A 64 -17.14 -4.39 -15.72
C PHE A 64 -16.22 -3.19 -15.46
N LEU A 65 -14.91 -3.41 -15.37
CA LEU A 65 -13.91 -2.36 -15.14
C LEU A 65 -13.82 -1.37 -16.31
N SER A 66 -14.14 -1.79 -17.54
CA SER A 66 -14.13 -0.91 -18.72
C SER A 66 -15.39 -0.05 -18.86
N LYS A 67 -16.43 -0.26 -18.05
CA LYS A 67 -17.62 0.60 -18.05
C LYS A 67 -17.27 2.02 -17.62
N ASP A 68 -18.01 2.97 -18.17
CA ASP A 68 -17.95 4.36 -17.75
C ASP A 68 -18.68 4.55 -16.42
N TRP A 69 -17.93 4.67 -15.32
CA TRP A 69 -18.52 4.80 -13.99
C TRP A 69 -19.03 6.21 -13.66
N ALA A 70 -18.74 7.20 -14.51
CA ALA A 70 -19.14 8.58 -14.29
C ALA A 70 -20.41 8.95 -15.06
N ALA A 71 -20.52 8.50 -16.32
CA ALA A 71 -21.62 8.84 -17.21
C ALA A 71 -22.43 7.62 -17.70
N GLY A 72 -22.03 6.39 -17.38
CA GLY A 72 -22.72 5.19 -17.83
C GLY A 72 -24.01 4.88 -17.07
N GLU A 73 -24.95 4.22 -17.74
CA GLU A 73 -26.10 3.57 -17.10
C GLU A 73 -25.63 2.33 -16.34
N LEU A 74 -25.26 2.51 -15.07
CA LEU A 74 -24.96 1.41 -14.16
C LEU A 74 -26.25 0.91 -13.49
N ASP A 75 -26.49 -0.40 -13.57
CA ASP A 75 -27.55 -1.03 -12.76
C ASP A 75 -27.15 -1.06 -11.27
N ASN A 76 -28.07 -1.51 -10.41
CA ASN A 76 -27.80 -1.54 -8.97
C ASN A 76 -26.66 -2.50 -8.58
N ALA A 77 -26.49 -3.59 -9.33
CA ALA A 77 -25.41 -4.55 -9.07
C ALA A 77 -24.06 -3.95 -9.47
N ASP A 78 -23.97 -3.31 -10.63
CA ASP A 78 -22.81 -2.57 -11.08
C ASP A 78 -22.43 -1.47 -10.09
N LYS A 79 -23.41 -0.67 -9.63
CA LYS A 79 -23.16 0.39 -8.63
C LYS A 79 -22.53 -0.19 -7.36
N TRP A 80 -23.05 -1.32 -6.88
CA TRP A 80 -22.50 -2.00 -5.72
C TRP A 80 -21.09 -2.55 -5.98
N ARG A 81 -20.86 -3.16 -7.15
CA ARG A 81 -19.54 -3.66 -7.57
C ARG A 81 -18.51 -2.52 -7.63
N VAL A 82 -18.88 -1.34 -8.15
CA VAL A 82 -18.00 -0.16 -8.17
C VAL A 82 -17.66 0.25 -6.75
N ALA A 83 -18.67 0.38 -5.86
CA ALA A 83 -18.44 0.78 -4.47
C ALA A 83 -17.50 -0.18 -3.73
N VAL A 84 -17.70 -1.50 -3.88
CA VAL A 84 -16.84 -2.52 -3.24
C VAL A 84 -15.43 -2.51 -3.84
N TYR A 85 -15.30 -2.37 -5.15
CA TYR A 85 -14.00 -2.29 -5.81
C TYR A 85 -13.21 -1.05 -5.37
N VAL A 86 -13.83 0.14 -5.36
CA VAL A 86 -13.21 1.38 -4.89
C VAL A 86 -12.80 1.25 -3.43
N ASN A 87 -13.64 0.64 -2.57
CA ASN A 87 -13.26 0.36 -1.18
C ASN A 87 -12.01 -0.51 -1.09
N ALA A 88 -11.90 -1.57 -1.89
CA ALA A 88 -10.72 -2.43 -1.90
C ALA A 88 -9.45 -1.65 -2.30
N LEU A 89 -9.53 -0.76 -3.29
CA LEU A 89 -8.41 0.10 -3.68
C LEU A 89 -8.03 1.09 -2.57
N LEU A 90 -9.02 1.72 -1.93
CA LEU A 90 -8.79 2.66 -0.84
C LEU A 90 -8.13 1.98 0.36
N VAL A 91 -8.62 0.81 0.78
CA VAL A 91 -8.02 0.05 1.89
C VAL A 91 -6.58 -0.36 1.59
N ASP A 92 -6.28 -0.77 0.36
CA ASP A 92 -4.90 -1.08 -0.08
C ASP A 92 -4.00 0.16 -0.04
N ILE A 93 -4.52 1.35 -0.37
CA ILE A 93 -3.79 2.61 -0.26
C ILE A 93 -3.58 3.00 1.21
N PHE A 94 -4.58 2.83 2.07
CA PHE A 94 -4.46 3.13 3.50
C PHE A 94 -3.34 2.30 4.14
N ASP A 95 -3.37 0.98 3.91
CA ASP A 95 -2.34 0.06 4.40
C ASP A 95 -0.95 0.42 3.86
N THR A 96 -0.86 0.79 2.58
CA THR A 96 0.42 1.13 1.95
C THR A 96 0.96 2.47 2.44
N TYR A 97 0.10 3.48 2.60
CA TYR A 97 0.48 4.79 3.12
C TYR A 97 1.11 4.65 4.51
N GLU A 98 0.44 3.95 5.43
CA GLU A 98 0.96 3.74 6.79
C GLU A 98 2.31 3.02 6.81
N LYS A 99 2.52 2.07 5.88
CA LYS A 99 3.79 1.34 5.76
C LYS A 99 4.91 2.22 5.20
N VAL A 100 4.61 3.13 4.28
CA VAL A 100 5.57 4.11 3.76
C VAL A 100 5.96 5.10 4.85
N GLU A 101 4.99 5.66 5.57
CA GLU A 101 5.24 6.62 6.67
C GLU A 101 6.11 6.01 7.79
N LYS A 102 5.94 4.71 8.05
CA LYS A 102 6.74 3.96 9.04
C LYS A 102 8.10 3.49 8.50
N GLY A 103 8.43 3.77 7.24
CA GLY A 103 9.69 3.35 6.60
C GLY A 103 9.79 1.83 6.40
N PHE A 104 8.66 1.13 6.36
CA PHE A 104 8.62 -0.33 6.16
C PHE A 104 8.71 -0.73 4.69
N VAL A 105 8.30 0.15 3.78
CA VAL A 105 8.33 -0.07 2.33
C VAL A 105 8.67 1.23 1.60
N ASP A 106 9.18 1.10 0.37
CA ASP A 106 9.50 2.24 -0.49
C ASP A 106 8.23 2.96 -0.99
N GLU A 107 8.33 4.29 -1.16
CA GLU A 107 7.25 5.16 -1.63
C GLU A 107 6.71 4.74 -3.01
N THR A 108 7.51 4.06 -3.84
CA THR A 108 7.09 3.52 -5.14
C THR A 108 5.89 2.60 -5.01
N HIS A 109 5.76 1.84 -3.91
CA HIS A 109 4.59 0.98 -3.67
C HIS A 109 3.29 1.78 -3.57
N LEU A 110 3.35 2.98 -2.99
CA LEU A 110 2.22 3.89 -2.85
C LEU A 110 1.93 4.61 -4.18
N LYS A 111 2.97 5.12 -4.85
CA LYS A 111 2.85 5.79 -6.16
C LYS A 111 2.15 4.93 -7.21
N MET A 112 2.55 3.66 -7.34
CA MET A 112 1.93 2.72 -8.29
C MET A 112 0.43 2.48 -8.03
N ARG A 113 0.00 2.50 -6.76
CA ARG A 113 -1.41 2.32 -6.38
C ARG A 113 -2.23 3.58 -6.63
N MET A 114 -1.66 4.73 -6.31
CA MET A 114 -2.28 6.03 -6.54
C MET A 114 -2.50 6.27 -8.04
N HIS A 115 -1.61 5.79 -8.90
CA HIS A 115 -1.71 5.95 -10.35
C HIS A 115 -3.10 5.55 -10.88
N MET A 116 -3.60 4.36 -10.51
CA MET A 116 -4.90 3.87 -10.98
C MET A 116 -6.10 4.70 -10.50
N LEU A 117 -6.02 5.29 -9.30
CA LEU A 117 -7.09 6.17 -8.81
C LEU A 117 -7.10 7.54 -9.49
N LYS A 118 -5.92 8.06 -9.84
CA LYS A 118 -5.73 9.34 -10.52
C LYS A 118 -6.23 9.33 -11.96
N LEU A 119 -6.29 8.16 -12.61
CA LEU A 119 -6.81 7.97 -13.98
C LEU A 119 -8.35 8.09 -14.11
N GLY A 120 -9.02 8.78 -13.19
CA GLY A 120 -10.45 9.13 -13.30
C GLY A 120 -11.38 8.35 -12.38
N THR A 121 -10.93 7.25 -11.78
CA THR A 121 -11.74 6.43 -10.84
C THR A 121 -12.39 7.29 -9.75
N MET A 122 -11.60 8.16 -9.11
CA MET A 122 -12.08 8.98 -7.99
C MET A 122 -12.96 10.17 -8.40
N LYS A 123 -13.20 10.37 -9.70
CA LYS A 123 -14.15 11.35 -10.22
C LYS A 123 -15.57 10.79 -10.33
N ALA A 124 -15.73 9.46 -10.40
CA ALA A 124 -17.04 8.84 -10.46
C ALA A 124 -17.88 9.18 -9.20
N PRO A 125 -19.17 9.50 -9.33
CA PRO A 125 -20.01 9.87 -8.18
C PRO A 125 -20.02 8.83 -7.06
N ILE A 126 -19.99 7.54 -7.42
CA ILE A 126 -19.95 6.43 -6.47
C ILE A 126 -18.63 6.43 -5.70
N ALA A 127 -17.50 6.64 -6.39
CA ALA A 127 -16.18 6.69 -5.75
C ALA A 127 -16.06 7.89 -4.80
N GLN A 128 -16.59 9.06 -5.19
CA GLN A 128 -16.65 10.23 -4.31
C GLN A 128 -17.53 9.98 -3.08
N SER A 129 -18.66 9.27 -3.24
CA SER A 129 -19.51 8.87 -2.13
C SER A 129 -18.78 7.93 -1.15
N THR A 130 -18.06 6.94 -1.68
CA THR A 130 -17.21 6.05 -0.88
C THR A 130 -16.09 6.83 -0.17
N TRP A 131 -15.47 7.81 -0.82
CA TRP A 131 -14.47 8.67 -0.20
C TRP A 131 -15.02 9.48 0.97
N LYS A 132 -16.22 10.07 0.84
CA LYS A 132 -16.85 10.85 1.92
C LYS A 132 -16.99 10.04 3.21
N TYR A 133 -17.30 8.75 3.12
CA TYR A 133 -17.33 7.84 4.27
C TYR A 133 -15.94 7.73 4.93
N TRP A 134 -14.90 7.44 4.14
CA TRP A 134 -13.54 7.27 4.68
C TRP A 134 -12.91 8.56 5.19
N ARG A 135 -13.23 9.70 4.57
CA ARG A 135 -12.77 11.02 5.00
C ARG A 135 -13.14 11.32 6.46
N GLY A 136 -14.30 10.84 6.92
CA GLY A 136 -14.73 10.98 8.32
C GLY A 136 -14.01 10.07 9.31
N ILE A 137 -13.26 9.07 8.82
CA ILE A 137 -12.59 8.05 9.63
C ILE A 137 -11.07 8.24 9.66
N LYS A 138 -10.50 8.72 8.54
CA LYS A 138 -9.05 8.86 8.38
C LYS A 138 -8.50 10.11 9.06
N SER A 139 -7.20 10.08 9.36
CA SER A 139 -6.52 11.22 9.98
C SER A 139 -6.53 12.42 9.04
N LYS A 140 -6.44 13.61 9.63
CA LYS A 140 -6.44 14.86 8.88
C LYS A 140 -5.27 14.92 7.89
N GLU A 141 -4.09 14.48 8.32
CA GLU A 141 -2.88 14.44 7.52
C GLU A 141 -3.06 13.54 6.29
N PHE A 142 -3.62 12.33 6.48
CA PHE A 142 -3.90 11.42 5.38
C PHE A 142 -4.93 12.01 4.41
N VAL A 143 -6.00 12.62 4.93
CA VAL A 143 -7.06 13.22 4.12
C VAL A 143 -6.51 14.36 3.26
N GLU A 144 -5.72 15.26 3.84
CA GLU A 144 -5.12 16.39 3.12
C GLU A 144 -4.14 15.91 2.04
N TRP A 145 -3.29 14.94 2.37
CA TRP A 145 -2.40 14.30 1.40
C TRP A 145 -3.19 13.64 0.26
N PHE A 146 -4.17 12.79 0.59
CA PHE A 146 -4.93 12.03 -0.40
C PHE A 146 -5.74 12.95 -1.32
N GLU A 147 -6.44 13.95 -0.76
CA GLU A 147 -7.21 14.91 -1.57
C GLU A 147 -6.30 15.77 -2.44
N THR A 148 -5.09 16.12 -1.98
CA THR A 148 -4.10 16.82 -2.79
C THR A 148 -3.61 15.94 -3.95
N GLU A 149 -3.30 14.68 -3.68
CA GLU A 149 -2.82 13.74 -4.70
C GLU A 149 -3.88 13.42 -5.77
N ILE A 150 -5.15 13.34 -5.38
CA ILE A 150 -6.25 12.94 -6.27
C ILE A 150 -6.96 14.13 -6.94
N TYR A 151 -7.18 15.22 -6.21
CA TYR A 151 -8.00 16.37 -6.63
C TYR A 151 -7.20 17.69 -6.77
N GLY A 152 -5.91 17.70 -6.45
CA GLY A 152 -5.03 18.85 -6.63
C GLY A 152 -4.81 19.24 -8.09
N ASP A 153 -4.04 20.32 -8.31
CA ASP A 153 -3.90 20.95 -9.62
C ASP A 153 -3.29 20.01 -10.69
N ARG A 154 -3.96 19.90 -11.83
CA ARG A 154 -3.82 18.83 -12.84
C ARG A 154 -2.60 18.98 -13.75
N ALA A 155 -1.79 20.02 -13.58
CA ALA A 155 -0.70 20.34 -14.50
C ALA A 155 0.40 19.24 -14.58
N THR A 156 0.44 18.32 -13.61
CA THR A 156 1.56 17.37 -13.42
C THR A 156 1.25 15.92 -13.77
N PHE A 157 -0.01 15.52 -14.04
CA PHE A 157 -0.32 14.11 -14.35
C PHE A 157 -0.45 13.85 -15.85
N LYS A 158 0.67 13.95 -16.57
CA LYS A 158 0.76 13.57 -18.00
C LYS A 158 1.08 12.08 -18.22
N GLU A 159 1.41 11.35 -17.16
CA GLU A 159 1.78 9.93 -17.21
C GLU A 159 0.57 8.99 -17.15
N GLY A 160 0.62 7.86 -17.87
CA GLY A 160 -0.43 6.84 -17.89
C GLY A 160 -0.79 6.35 -19.30
N TYR A 161 -1.78 5.48 -19.41
CA TYR A 161 -2.25 4.92 -20.69
C TYR A 161 -2.88 5.96 -21.61
N GLN A 162 -2.61 5.90 -22.92
CA GLN A 162 -3.24 6.77 -23.92
C GLN A 162 -4.77 6.57 -23.89
N GLU A 163 -5.52 7.65 -23.76
CA GLU A 163 -7.00 7.60 -23.64
C GLU A 163 -7.65 6.96 -24.86
N GLU A 164 -7.08 7.18 -26.05
CA GLU A 164 -7.52 6.56 -27.31
C GLU A 164 -7.38 5.02 -27.31
N ILE A 165 -6.46 4.48 -26.50
CA ILE A 165 -6.19 3.04 -26.38
C ILE A 165 -7.02 2.42 -25.24
N ILE A 166 -7.18 3.15 -24.14
CA ILE A 166 -7.91 2.68 -22.95
C ILE A 166 -8.95 3.74 -22.53
N PRO A 167 -10.20 3.66 -23.06
CA PRO A 167 -11.18 4.75 -22.98
C PRO A 167 -11.80 4.97 -21.60
N ASN A 168 -11.63 4.05 -20.65
CA ASN A 168 -12.09 4.24 -19.26
C ASN A 168 -11.11 5.06 -18.40
N VAL A 169 -9.93 5.39 -18.93
CA VAL A 169 -8.94 6.27 -18.31
C VAL A 169 -9.35 7.71 -18.56
N ARG A 170 -10.17 8.29 -17.67
CA ARG A 170 -10.60 9.69 -17.76
C ARG A 170 -9.65 10.60 -16.99
N ARG A 171 -8.82 11.36 -17.70
CA ARG A 171 -7.89 12.31 -17.06
C ARG A 171 -8.55 13.67 -16.77
N ASP A 172 -9.72 13.95 -17.36
CA ASP A 172 -10.48 15.20 -17.25
C ASP A 172 -11.82 15.11 -16.50
#